data_AF-A0A3E2GU22-F1
#
_entry.id   AF-A0A3E2GU22-F1
#
_cell.length_a   1.000
_cell.length_b   1.000
_cell.length_c   1.000
_cell.angle_alpha   90.00
_cell.angle_beta   90.00
_cell.angle_gamma   90.00
#
_symmetry.space_group_name_H-M   'P 1'
#
loop_
_entity.id
_entity.type
_entity.pdbx_description
1 polymer ?
#
loop_
_entity_poly.entity_id
_entity_poly.type
_entity_poly.pdbx_seq_one_letter_code
_entity_poly.pdbx_strand_id
1 'polypeptide(L)'
;MASQEPDISEIPKAEHGQSSSHVSDKSAKGNFGIDETRNGQESALSIEFPEGGLRAWLVAGGATGVLFCNSGYINAFGVYQDYYLTHQLHDYSSSEVAWIGSIQIFFLFGGSLFGGPLFDRHGEKVIWAPAMTLVFSVMMTSLCDKYYQFMLAQGILGGISMGMTMSPALASAGQYFHRKRGAAMGLAVAGASL
;
A
#
# COMPACT_ATOMS: atom_id res chain seq x y z
N MET A 1 -47.90 -16.85 -73.56
CA MET A 1 -46.74 -15.95 -73.45
C MET A 1 -46.24 -16.08 -72.02
N ALA A 2 -45.31 -17.00 -71.74
CA ALA A 2 -43.87 -16.84 -71.97
C ALA A 2 -43.34 -15.57 -71.30
N SER A 3 -42.58 -15.73 -70.22
CA SER A 3 -41.25 -15.15 -70.09
C SER A 3 -40.56 -15.68 -68.85
N GLN A 4 -39.49 -16.42 -69.13
CA GLN A 4 -38.43 -16.87 -68.26
C GLN A 4 -37.36 -15.75 -68.16
N GLU A 5 -36.56 -15.76 -67.08
CA GLU A 5 -35.52 -14.79 -66.68
C GLU A 5 -34.56 -14.32 -67.80
N PRO A 6 -33.82 -13.19 -67.61
CA PRO A 6 -32.47 -13.33 -67.05
C PRO A 6 -31.95 -12.18 -66.14
N ASP A 7 -30.99 -12.58 -65.31
CA ASP A 7 -29.88 -11.84 -64.66
C ASP A 7 -29.12 -10.90 -65.61
N ILE A 8 -28.86 -9.64 -65.22
CA ILE A 8 -27.68 -8.87 -65.69
C ILE A 8 -27.23 -7.84 -64.62
N SER A 9 -26.00 -8.07 -64.16
CA SER A 9 -24.93 -7.13 -63.85
C SER A 9 -24.90 -5.77 -64.59
N GLU A 10 -24.07 -4.84 -64.12
CA GLU A 10 -23.82 -3.48 -64.66
C GLU A 10 -24.88 -2.44 -64.22
N ILE A 11 -24.61 -1.21 -63.77
CA ILE A 11 -23.72 -0.15 -64.29
C ILE A 11 -23.46 0.86 -63.14
N PRO A 12 -22.26 1.49 -63.06
CA PRO A 12 -21.79 2.33 -61.96
C PRO A 12 -22.35 3.76 -61.98
N LYS A 13 -22.27 4.48 -60.84
CA LYS A 13 -22.31 5.96 -60.84
C LYS A 13 -21.26 6.55 -59.90
N ALA A 14 -20.33 7.24 -60.55
CA ALA A 14 -19.34 8.13 -59.97
C ALA A 14 -19.96 9.49 -59.61
N GLU A 15 -19.35 10.12 -58.61
CA GLU A 15 -19.34 11.56 -58.27
C GLU A 15 -20.68 12.21 -57.85
N HIS A 16 -20.73 13.19 -56.93
CA HIS A 16 -19.85 14.34 -56.75
C HIS A 16 -20.11 15.05 -55.39
N GLY A 17 -19.04 15.59 -54.75
CA GLY A 17 -18.94 16.78 -53.88
C GLY A 17 -19.89 16.99 -52.68
N GLN A 18 -19.54 17.53 -51.51
CA GLN A 18 -18.41 18.30 -50.92
C GLN A 18 -18.66 18.21 -49.37
N SER A 19 -17.73 18.33 -48.43
CA SER A 19 -16.88 19.50 -48.15
C SER A 19 -16.02 19.28 -46.88
N SER A 20 -14.97 20.09 -46.78
CA SER A 20 -14.12 20.44 -45.62
C SER A 20 -12.80 19.63 -45.52
N SER A 21 -11.73 20.06 -46.20
CA SER A 21 -10.74 21.13 -45.84
C SER A 21 -9.68 20.60 -44.85
N HIS A 22 -8.36 20.79 -44.99
CA HIS A 22 -7.52 21.74 -45.72
C HIS A 22 -6.20 21.06 -46.15
N VAL A 23 -5.73 21.45 -47.34
CA VAL A 23 -4.47 21.07 -48.01
C VAL A 23 -3.35 22.03 -47.59
N SER A 24 -2.11 21.56 -47.40
CA SER A 24 -0.96 22.11 -48.15
C SER A 24 0.30 21.25 -48.00
N ASP A 25 0.93 21.06 -49.15
CA ASP A 25 1.99 20.12 -49.51
C ASP A 25 3.29 20.90 -49.79
N LYS A 26 4.39 20.13 -49.87
CA LYS A 26 5.70 20.41 -50.48
C LYS A 26 6.78 21.08 -49.63
N SER A 27 7.92 20.38 -49.47
CA SER A 27 8.98 20.46 -50.49
C SER A 27 10.23 19.63 -50.14
N ALA A 28 10.82 19.07 -51.19
CA ALA A 28 12.25 18.76 -51.41
C ALA A 28 12.90 17.54 -50.75
N LYS A 29 13.20 16.57 -51.63
CA LYS A 29 14.13 15.43 -51.51
C LYS A 29 15.59 15.90 -51.31
N GLY A 30 16.36 15.14 -50.53
CA GLY A 30 17.82 15.29 -50.46
C GLY A 30 18.53 14.15 -49.72
N ASN A 31 18.89 13.10 -50.47
CA ASN A 31 20.07 12.23 -50.35
C ASN A 31 20.37 11.36 -49.10
N PHE A 32 20.47 10.05 -49.39
CA PHE A 32 21.53 9.09 -49.02
C PHE A 32 21.83 8.76 -47.55
N GLY A 33 21.82 7.44 -47.28
CA GLY A 33 22.54 6.82 -46.16
C GLY A 33 21.64 5.90 -45.33
N ILE A 34 21.44 4.66 -45.79
CA ILE A 34 21.12 3.56 -44.87
C ILE A 34 22.46 3.23 -44.23
N ASP A 35 22.78 3.88 -43.11
CA ASP A 35 23.91 3.48 -42.30
C ASP A 35 23.48 3.28 -40.84
N GLU A 36 23.92 2.14 -40.36
CA GLU A 36 23.45 1.39 -39.23
C GLU A 36 24.18 1.89 -38.00
N THR A 37 23.79 3.02 -37.41
CA THR A 37 24.19 3.39 -36.04
C THR A 37 23.39 4.57 -35.50
N ARG A 38 22.33 4.30 -34.75
CA ARG A 38 21.86 5.27 -33.73
C ARG A 38 21.49 4.56 -32.44
N ASN A 39 22.54 4.31 -31.68
CA ASN A 39 22.54 4.29 -30.22
C ASN A 39 21.58 5.38 -29.68
N GLY A 40 20.42 4.94 -29.22
CA GLY A 40 19.45 5.74 -28.49
C GLY A 40 18.99 4.88 -27.33
N GLN A 41 19.43 5.26 -26.13
CA GLN A 41 19.17 4.59 -24.87
C GLN A 41 17.67 4.48 -24.59
N GLU A 42 17.04 3.41 -25.07
CA GLU A 42 15.82 2.89 -24.46
C GLU A 42 16.27 1.88 -23.39
N SER A 43 16.82 2.42 -22.30
CA SER A 43 17.03 1.66 -21.07
C SER A 43 15.66 1.34 -20.51
N ALA A 44 15.04 0.27 -21.00
CA ALA A 44 14.03 -0.46 -20.27
C ALA A 44 14.64 -0.76 -18.89
N LEU A 45 14.23 0.01 -17.89
CA LEU A 45 14.56 -0.22 -16.49
C LEU A 45 13.87 -1.54 -16.14
N SER A 46 14.55 -2.65 -16.41
CA SER A 46 14.22 -3.93 -15.83
C SER A 46 14.32 -3.72 -14.32
N ILE A 47 13.18 -3.48 -13.65
CA ILE A 47 13.11 -3.59 -12.21
C ILE A 47 13.35 -5.08 -11.93
N GLU A 48 14.62 -5.44 -11.79
CA GLU A 48 15.07 -6.73 -11.36
C GLU A 48 14.69 -6.82 -9.88
N PHE A 49 13.44 -7.20 -9.61
CA PHE A 49 13.01 -7.53 -8.27
C PHE A 49 13.92 -8.66 -7.80
N PRO A 50 14.67 -8.50 -6.69
CA PRO A 50 15.50 -9.55 -6.13
C PRO A 50 14.59 -10.61 -5.47
N GLU A 51 13.77 -11.26 -6.30
CA GLU A 51 12.90 -12.36 -5.93
C GLU A 51 13.76 -13.48 -5.34
N GLY A 52 13.59 -13.74 -4.04
CA GLY A 52 14.28 -14.84 -3.37
C GLY A 52 15.69 -14.53 -2.84
N GLY A 53 16.14 -13.28 -2.89
CA GLY A 53 17.35 -12.88 -2.18
C GLY A 53 17.18 -12.92 -0.66
N LEU A 54 18.27 -13.17 0.07
CA LEU A 54 18.30 -13.17 1.55
C LEU A 54 17.77 -11.84 2.12
N ARG A 55 18.01 -10.73 1.40
CA ARG A 55 17.47 -9.40 1.73
C ARG A 55 15.93 -9.31 1.63
N ALA A 56 15.32 -9.91 0.60
CA ALA A 56 13.86 -9.89 0.46
C ALA A 56 13.19 -10.71 1.57
N TRP A 57 13.78 -11.85 1.95
CA TRP A 57 13.32 -12.64 3.09
C TRP A 57 13.55 -11.96 4.44
N LEU A 58 14.65 -11.21 4.61
CA LEU A 58 14.86 -10.38 5.81
C LEU A 58 13.80 -9.27 5.94
N VAL A 59 13.44 -8.61 4.84
CA VAL A 59 12.37 -7.60 4.84
C VAL A 59 11.02 -8.25 5.14
N ALA A 60 10.71 -9.41 4.55
CA ALA A 60 9.50 -10.16 4.87
C ALA A 60 9.47 -10.60 6.34
N GLY A 61 10.58 -11.08 6.89
CA GLY A 61 10.72 -11.42 8.31
C GLY A 61 10.56 -10.22 9.22
N GLY A 62 11.11 -9.06 8.85
CA GLY A 62 10.92 -7.80 9.56
C GLY A 62 9.46 -7.33 9.55
N ALA A 63 8.79 -7.37 8.38
CA ALA A 63 7.38 -7.04 8.26
C ALA A 63 6.49 -8.01 9.08
N THR A 64 6.84 -9.30 9.08
CA THR A 64 6.18 -10.33 9.91
C THR A 64 6.38 -10.02 11.39
N GLY A 65 7.59 -9.64 11.82
CA GLY A 65 7.88 -9.26 13.20
C GLY A 65 7.15 -7.99 13.64
N VAL A 66 7.03 -6.99 12.77
CA VAL A 66 6.22 -5.79 13.05
C VAL A 66 4.74 -6.14 13.23
N LEU A 67 4.19 -6.98 12.35
CA LEU A 67 2.79 -7.42 12.47
C LEU A 67 2.56 -8.30 13.69
N PHE A 68 3.51 -9.17 14.03
CA PHE A 68 3.50 -9.96 15.27
C PHE A 68 3.49 -9.05 16.49
N CYS A 69 4.40 -8.07 16.57
CA CYS A 69 4.41 -7.10 17.68
C CYS A 69 3.10 -6.31 17.76
N ASN A 70 2.57 -5.87 16.62
CA ASN A 70 1.34 -5.10 16.55
C ASN A 70 0.14 -5.90 17.05
N SER A 71 -0.06 -7.10 16.50
CA SER A 71 -1.16 -7.98 16.87
C SER A 71 -1.00 -8.55 18.27
N GLY A 72 0.21 -8.90 18.69
CA GLY A 72 0.53 -9.32 20.05
C GLY A 72 0.18 -8.25 21.07
N TYR A 73 0.46 -6.98 20.77
CA TYR A 73 0.09 -5.85 21.65
C TYR A 73 -1.42 -5.66 21.75
N ILE A 74 -2.16 -5.77 20.63
CA ILE A 74 -3.63 -5.70 20.63
C ILE A 74 -4.23 -6.87 21.42
N ASN A 75 -3.70 -8.07 21.28
CA ASN A 75 -4.18 -9.24 22.02
C ASN A 75 -3.85 -9.15 23.52
N ALA A 76 -2.67 -8.62 23.87
CA ALA A 76 -2.27 -8.39 25.26
C ALA A 76 -3.17 -7.38 25.97
N PHE A 77 -3.85 -6.48 25.23
CA PHE A 77 -4.81 -5.54 25.81
C PHE A 77 -5.91 -6.22 26.62
N GLY A 78 -6.36 -7.42 26.24
CA GLY A 78 -7.37 -8.15 27.02
C GLY A 78 -6.91 -8.44 28.45
N VAL A 79 -5.62 -8.77 28.63
CA VAL A 79 -5.02 -8.99 29.95
C VAL A 79 -4.82 -7.66 30.68
N TYR A 80 -4.42 -6.60 29.97
CA TYR A 80 -4.29 -5.27 30.57
C TYR A 80 -5.64 -4.74 31.07
N GLN A 81 -6.71 -4.96 30.31
CA GLN A 81 -8.06 -4.58 30.73
C GLN A 81 -8.45 -5.25 32.05
N ASP A 82 -8.22 -6.56 32.18
CA ASP A 82 -8.49 -7.31 33.42
C ASP A 82 -7.61 -6.83 34.58
N TYR A 83 -6.32 -6.59 34.33
CA TYR A 83 -5.38 -6.06 35.31
C TYR A 83 -5.75 -4.66 35.80
N TYR A 84 -6.16 -3.78 34.90
CA TYR A 84 -6.63 -2.43 35.24
C TYR A 84 -7.89 -2.48 36.10
N LEU A 85 -8.83 -3.38 35.79
CA LEU A 85 -10.04 -3.56 36.58
C LEU A 85 -9.77 -4.14 37.98
N THR A 86 -8.70 -4.91 38.18
CA THR A 86 -8.36 -5.49 39.50
C THR A 86 -7.45 -4.61 40.36
N HIS A 87 -6.68 -3.69 39.78
CA HIS A 87 -5.70 -2.88 40.51
C HIS A 87 -6.01 -1.37 40.48
N GLN A 88 -5.63 -0.71 39.38
CA GLN A 88 -5.54 0.75 39.29
C GLN A 88 -6.90 1.42 39.03
N LEU A 89 -7.80 0.74 38.32
CA LEU A 89 -9.09 1.25 37.85
C LEU A 89 -10.26 0.39 38.35
N HIS A 90 -10.16 -0.14 39.57
CA HIS A 90 -11.24 -0.95 40.17
C HIS A 90 -12.58 -0.21 40.27
N ASP A 91 -12.54 1.12 40.38
CA ASP A 91 -13.74 1.95 40.45
C ASP A 91 -14.40 2.19 39.08
N TYR A 92 -13.76 1.79 37.98
CA TYR A 92 -14.28 1.97 36.62
C TYR A 92 -14.94 0.69 36.11
N SER A 93 -15.96 0.87 35.26
CA SER A 93 -16.63 -0.26 34.62
C SER A 93 -15.74 -0.89 33.53
N SER A 94 -15.92 -2.18 33.27
CA SER A 94 -15.22 -2.88 32.18
C SER A 94 -15.46 -2.23 30.81
N SER A 95 -16.61 -1.58 30.61
CA SER A 95 -16.92 -0.84 29.38
C SER A 95 -16.07 0.41 29.23
N GLU A 96 -15.75 1.12 30.32
CA GLU A 96 -14.89 2.31 30.26
C GLU A 96 -13.46 1.92 29.93
N VAL A 97 -12.93 0.86 30.53
CA VAL A 97 -11.57 0.39 30.19
C VAL A 97 -11.51 -0.10 28.73
N ALA A 98 -12.54 -0.78 28.23
CA ALA A 98 -12.62 -1.23 26.84
C ALA A 98 -12.63 -0.08 25.81
N TRP A 99 -13.02 1.14 26.20
CA TRP A 99 -12.92 2.32 25.32
C TRP A 99 -11.47 2.64 24.94
N ILE A 100 -10.49 2.34 25.80
CA ILE A 100 -9.07 2.56 25.51
C ILE A 100 -8.63 1.73 24.30
N GLY A 101 -8.94 0.43 24.30
CA GLY A 101 -8.63 -0.46 23.17
C GLY A 101 -9.42 -0.09 21.91
N SER A 102 -10.67 0.36 22.07
CA SER A 102 -11.48 0.83 20.94
C SER A 102 -10.86 2.06 20.25
N ILE A 103 -10.41 3.03 21.06
CA ILE A 103 -9.73 4.24 20.57
C ILE A 103 -8.36 3.88 19.97
N GLN A 104 -7.65 2.93 20.56
CA GLN A 104 -6.39 2.40 20.00
C GLN A 104 -6.59 1.87 18.59
N ILE A 105 -7.61 1.03 18.36
CA ILE A 105 -7.90 0.46 17.05
C ILE A 105 -8.40 1.54 16.08
N PHE A 106 -9.19 2.50 16.56
CA PHE A 106 -9.61 3.64 15.74
C PHE A 106 -8.40 4.44 15.21
N PHE A 107 -7.44 4.76 16.07
CA PHE A 107 -6.23 5.47 15.68
C PHE A 107 -5.22 4.60 14.93
N LEU A 108 -5.25 3.27 15.11
CA LEU A 108 -4.49 2.33 14.28
C LEU A 108 -4.92 2.44 12.81
N PHE A 109 -6.21 2.32 12.54
CA PHE A 109 -6.73 2.43 11.17
C PHE A 109 -6.65 3.87 10.65
N GLY A 110 -6.99 4.85 11.48
CA GLY A 110 -6.87 6.27 11.13
C GLY A 110 -5.42 6.66 10.81
N GLY A 111 -4.47 6.26 11.66
CA GLY A 111 -3.04 6.48 11.47
C GLY A 111 -2.49 5.77 10.24
N SER A 112 -2.99 4.56 9.92
CA SER A 112 -2.61 3.83 8.70
C SER A 112 -3.04 4.58 7.43
N LEU A 113 -4.18 5.28 7.45
CA LEU A 113 -4.66 6.09 6.32
C LEU A 113 -3.71 7.25 6.01
N PHE A 114 -3.16 7.89 7.04
CA PHE A 114 -2.14 8.94 6.88
C PHE A 114 -0.74 8.38 6.64
N GLY A 115 -0.44 7.20 7.20
CA GLY A 115 0.85 6.53 7.08
C GLY A 115 1.22 6.15 5.65
N GLY A 116 0.23 5.78 4.82
CA GLY A 116 0.44 5.48 3.40
C GLY A 116 1.03 6.66 2.61
N PRO A 117 0.30 7.80 2.48
CA PRO A 117 0.81 8.97 1.76
C PRO A 117 2.12 9.54 2.34
N LEU A 118 2.30 9.45 3.66
CA LEU A 118 3.51 9.92 4.32
C LEU A 118 4.72 9.06 3.96
N PHE A 119 4.53 7.73 3.89
CA PHE A 119 5.53 6.78 3.43
C PHE A 119 5.89 7.00 1.96
N ASP A 120 4.89 7.19 1.09
CA ASP A 120 5.13 7.42 -0.34
C ASP A 120 5.97 8.68 -0.61
N ARG A 121 5.86 9.71 0.24
CA ARG A 121 6.59 10.98 0.06
C ARG A 121 8.00 10.99 0.65
N HIS A 122 8.23 10.28 1.76
CA HIS A 122 9.48 10.36 2.53
C HIS A 122 10.28 9.05 2.55
N GLY A 123 9.75 7.98 1.96
CA GLY A 123 10.41 6.70 1.76
C GLY A 123 10.52 5.84 3.02
N GLU A 124 11.43 4.86 2.96
CA GLU A 124 11.64 3.81 3.96
C GLU A 124 12.18 4.31 5.31
N LYS A 125 12.80 5.50 5.33
CA LYS A 125 13.40 6.08 6.55
C LYS A 125 12.35 6.59 7.54
N VAL A 126 11.10 6.77 7.09
CA VAL A 126 9.99 7.22 7.93
C VAL A 126 9.69 6.25 9.05
N ILE A 127 10.01 4.97 8.90
CA ILE A 127 9.65 3.92 9.87
C ILE A 127 10.30 4.11 11.26
N TRP A 128 11.44 4.79 11.34
CA TRP A 128 12.14 5.01 12.61
C TRP A 128 11.35 5.91 13.56
N ALA A 129 10.69 6.94 13.05
CA ALA A 129 9.91 7.87 13.87
C ALA A 129 8.73 7.17 14.60
N PRO A 130 7.79 6.48 13.92
CA PRO A 130 6.69 5.80 14.59
C PRO A 130 7.17 4.59 15.42
N ALA A 131 8.27 3.93 15.05
CA ALA A 131 8.84 2.87 15.89
C ALA A 131 9.36 3.42 17.24
N MET A 132 10.08 4.55 17.22
CA MET A 132 10.52 5.22 18.45
C MET A 132 9.33 5.73 19.27
N THR A 133 8.32 6.30 18.62
CA THR A 133 7.09 6.76 19.29
C THR A 133 6.31 5.59 19.90
N LEU A 134 6.29 4.42 19.25
CA LEU A 134 5.66 3.21 19.80
C LEU A 134 6.37 2.74 21.08
N VAL A 135 7.70 2.67 21.07
CA VAL A 135 8.48 2.32 22.27
C VAL A 135 8.24 3.33 23.38
N PHE A 136 8.26 4.63 23.05
CA PHE A 136 7.97 5.68 24.00
C PHE A 136 6.55 5.57 24.58
N SER A 137 5.55 5.27 23.75
CA SER A 137 4.17 5.02 24.19
C SER A 137 4.10 3.86 25.18
N VAL A 138 4.74 2.73 24.90
CA VAL A 138 4.76 1.57 25.81
C VAL A 138 5.46 1.90 27.13
N MET A 139 6.59 2.61 27.08
CA MET A 139 7.28 3.06 28.29
C MET A 139 6.43 4.03 29.11
N MET A 140 5.74 4.95 28.45
CA MET A 140 4.85 5.91 29.11
C MET A 140 3.67 5.20 29.77
N THR A 141 3.06 4.22 29.09
CA THR A 141 1.99 3.36 29.61
C THR A 141 2.40 2.66 30.89
N SER A 142 3.67 2.24 31.02
CA SER A 142 4.18 1.60 32.25
C SER A 142 4.25 2.54 33.47
N LEU A 143 4.27 3.86 33.27
CA LEU A 143 4.35 4.87 34.33
C LEU A 143 2.98 5.54 34.58
N CYS A 144 1.94 5.13 33.85
CA CYS A 144 0.61 5.69 34.00
C CYS A 144 -0.10 5.07 35.21
N ASP A 145 -0.79 5.91 35.99
CA ASP A 145 -1.65 5.46 37.09
C ASP A 145 -3.11 5.88 36.87
N LYS A 146 -3.38 6.82 35.95
CA LYS A 146 -4.74 7.33 35.73
C LYS A 146 -5.31 6.91 34.39
N TYR A 147 -6.62 6.64 34.34
CA TYR A 147 -7.37 6.30 33.13
C TYR A 147 -7.07 7.21 31.93
N TYR A 148 -7.09 8.54 32.14
CA TYR A 148 -6.80 9.49 31.06
C TYR A 148 -5.38 9.38 30.51
N GLN A 149 -4.40 9.02 31.36
CA GLN A 149 -3.01 8.85 30.91
C GLN A 149 -2.89 7.60 30.03
N PHE A 150 -3.53 6.49 30.42
CA PHE A 150 -3.62 5.28 29.59
C PHE A 150 -4.31 5.57 28.25
N MET A 151 -5.41 6.33 28.27
CA MET A 151 -6.13 6.70 27.05
C MET A 151 -5.23 7.46 26.06
N LEU A 152 -4.47 8.43 26.55
CA LEU A 152 -3.58 9.26 25.73
C LEU A 152 -2.33 8.49 25.28
N ALA A 153 -1.66 7.80 26.19
CA ALA A 153 -0.41 7.11 25.93
C ALA A 153 -0.61 5.82 25.11
N GLN A 154 -1.57 4.98 25.48
CA GLN A 154 -1.79 3.71 24.81
C GLN A 154 -2.80 3.82 23.67
N GLY A 155 -3.93 4.49 23.90
CA GLY A 155 -4.99 4.63 22.90
C GLY A 155 -4.54 5.51 21.73
N ILE A 156 -4.30 6.79 21.99
CA ILE A 156 -3.98 7.74 20.94
C ILE A 156 -2.55 7.54 20.42
N LEU A 157 -1.56 7.68 21.30
CA LEU A 157 -0.16 7.67 20.89
C LEU A 157 0.29 6.28 20.42
N GLY A 158 -0.12 5.22 21.12
CA GLY A 158 0.11 3.84 20.71
C GLY A 158 -0.59 3.51 19.39
N GLY A 159 -1.88 3.82 19.27
CA GLY A 159 -2.66 3.57 18.05
C GLY A 159 -2.09 4.28 16.81
N ILE A 160 -1.78 5.57 16.90
CA ILE A 160 -1.17 6.31 15.78
C ILE A 160 0.17 5.71 15.37
N SER A 161 1.03 5.40 16.35
CA SER A 161 2.37 4.84 16.10
C SER A 161 2.29 3.47 15.43
N MET A 162 1.39 2.62 15.92
CA MET A 162 1.11 1.30 15.34
C MET A 162 0.61 1.43 13.89
N GLY A 163 -0.33 2.33 13.63
CA GLY A 163 -0.89 2.55 12.29
C GLY A 163 0.16 3.05 11.30
N MET A 164 0.96 4.02 11.71
CA MET A 164 2.05 4.57 10.91
C MET A 164 3.19 3.57 10.68
N THR A 165 3.38 2.58 11.56
CA THR A 165 4.38 1.51 11.39
C THR A 165 3.85 0.38 10.49
N MET A 166 2.53 0.14 10.48
CA MET A 166 1.92 -0.89 9.64
C MET A 166 2.01 -0.55 8.15
N SER A 167 1.86 0.72 7.77
CA SER A 167 1.97 1.19 6.38
C SER A 167 3.31 0.82 5.70
N PRO A 168 4.49 1.19 6.25
CA PRO A 168 5.78 0.82 5.66
C PRO A 168 6.02 -0.69 5.72
N ALA A 169 5.58 -1.41 6.74
CA ALA A 169 5.74 -2.86 6.81
C ALA A 169 5.03 -3.56 5.63
N LEU A 170 3.80 -3.15 5.34
CA LEU A 170 3.01 -3.70 4.23
C LEU A 170 3.55 -3.25 2.87
N ALA A 171 3.95 -1.99 2.74
CA ALA A 171 4.52 -1.45 1.52
C ALA A 171 5.87 -2.10 1.16
N SER A 172 6.76 -2.27 2.14
CA SER A 172 8.07 -2.92 1.95
C SER A 172 7.90 -4.37 1.47
N ALA A 173 6.99 -5.13 2.09
CA ALA A 173 6.70 -6.50 1.67
C ALA A 173 6.04 -6.55 0.27
N GLY A 174 5.24 -5.55 -0.09
CA GLY A 174 4.59 -5.45 -1.40
C GLY A 174 5.52 -5.05 -2.55
N GLN A 175 6.55 -4.24 -2.27
CA GLN A 175 7.53 -3.78 -3.28
C GLN A 175 8.62 -4.82 -3.57
N TYR A 176 9.02 -5.64 -2.60
CA TYR A 176 10.09 -6.64 -2.80
C TYR A 176 9.64 -7.93 -3.50
N PHE A 177 8.33 -8.22 -3.56
CA PHE A 177 7.79 -9.43 -4.17
C PHE A 177 6.68 -9.09 -5.17
N HIS A 178 6.93 -9.37 -6.46
CA HIS A 178 5.94 -9.31 -7.53
C HIS A 178 5.33 -10.68 -7.83
N ARG A 179 6.16 -11.75 -7.93
CA ARG A 179 5.67 -13.10 -8.29
C ARG A 179 5.24 -13.92 -7.07
N LYS A 180 5.89 -13.73 -5.92
CA LYS A 180 5.56 -14.41 -4.64
C LYS A 180 4.83 -13.52 -3.62
N ARG A 181 4.23 -12.42 -4.06
CA ARG A 181 3.57 -11.43 -3.19
C ARG A 181 2.53 -12.05 -2.26
N GLY A 182 1.74 -13.00 -2.76
CA GLY A 182 0.73 -13.70 -1.96
C GLY A 182 1.33 -14.52 -0.82
N ALA A 183 2.45 -15.22 -1.07
CA ALA A 183 3.13 -15.98 -0.03
C ALA A 183 3.81 -15.06 1.01
N ALA A 184 4.42 -13.95 0.58
CA ALA A 184 5.04 -12.98 1.47
C ALA A 184 4.00 -12.26 2.36
N MET A 185 2.89 -11.80 1.77
CA MET A 185 1.75 -11.26 2.52
C MET A 185 1.12 -12.31 3.43
N GLY A 186 0.98 -13.55 2.96
CA GLY A 186 0.47 -14.66 3.77
C GLY A 186 1.34 -14.95 4.98
N LEU A 187 2.67 -14.94 4.84
CA LEU A 187 3.60 -15.07 5.95
C LEU A 187 3.50 -13.89 6.93
N ALA A 188 3.43 -12.67 6.39
CA ALA A 188 3.28 -11.47 7.19
C ALA A 188 1.99 -11.50 8.04
N VAL A 189 0.88 -11.90 7.43
CA VAL A 189 -0.41 -12.12 8.09
C VAL A 189 -0.35 -13.31 9.07
N ALA A 190 0.36 -14.39 8.73
CA ALA A 190 0.56 -15.50 9.66
C ALA A 190 1.30 -15.04 10.93
N GLY A 191 2.26 -14.11 10.80
CA GLY A 191 2.90 -13.45 11.95
C GLY A 191 1.94 -12.72 12.87
N ALA A 192 0.85 -12.16 12.37
CA ALA A 192 -0.17 -11.54 13.21
C ALA A 192 -0.95 -12.55 14.08
N SER A 193 -0.87 -13.85 13.79
CA SER A 193 -1.56 -14.93 14.52
C SER A 193 -0.65 -15.85 15.31
N LEU A 194 0.68 -15.71 15.17
CA LEU A 194 1.67 -16.37 16.01
C LEU A 194 1.77 -15.66 17.37
#